data_AF-A0A179D331-F1
#
_entry.id   AF-A0A179D331-F1
#
_cell.length_a   1.000
_cell.length_b   1.000
_cell.length_c   1.000
_cell.angle_alpha   90.00
_cell.angle_beta   90.00
_cell.angle_gamma   90.00
#
_symmetry.space_group_name_H-M   'P 1'
#
loop_
_entity.id
_entity.type
_entity.pdbx_description
1 polymer ?
#
loop_
_entity_poly.entity_id
_entity_poly.type
_entity_poly.pdbx_seq_one_letter_code
_entity_poly.pdbx_strand_id
1 'polypeptide(L)'
;MRFEIIKTKQAQEKIQERLRNTYRVSLSPSRGKLVSYTIPALKDPFPQLRKAILKTRYWERFHHIGYYIETKNGYIRQYFLAGQYYVFNFKYIADKLYSLTLNIERIQKIIKDIQVYYQKTRKILPRTGQPSFNIGDQVYALKSEIAGLLFNVRSIMDSIATMLHFLYGPSSRQFCSFSDYIKYICKDKHRSGEISDDTMKQYIKNHMEWFFIVRDIRDYVTHVGSIDISFYERGDHYLVTIIQDRFEVEKLLNSIILGLRDFLNFFDNYFANRIINEKT
;
A
#
# COMPACT_ATOMS: atom_id res chain seq x y z
N MET A 1 -5.26 0.70 -14.35
CA MET A 1 -4.92 -0.74 -14.41
C MET A 1 -6.21 -1.46 -14.74
N ARG A 2 -6.16 -2.45 -15.61
CA ARG A 2 -7.27 -3.35 -15.92
C ARG A 2 -7.04 -4.62 -15.10
N PHE A 3 -8.05 -5.01 -14.33
CA PHE A 3 -8.03 -6.25 -13.57
C PHE A 3 -9.35 -6.96 -13.88
N GLU A 4 -9.25 -8.16 -14.45
CA GLU A 4 -10.39 -8.96 -14.88
C GLU A 4 -10.42 -10.34 -14.23
N ILE A 5 -11.64 -10.78 -13.92
CA ILE A 5 -11.94 -12.12 -13.44
C ILE A 5 -12.38 -12.96 -14.63
N ILE A 6 -11.68 -14.07 -14.87
CA ILE A 6 -11.92 -14.98 -15.98
C ILE A 6 -12.44 -16.31 -15.44
N LYS A 7 -13.72 -16.59 -15.64
CA LYS A 7 -14.41 -17.76 -15.04
C LYS A 7 -14.47 -19.00 -15.93
N THR A 8 -14.14 -18.88 -17.22
CA THR A 8 -14.26 -19.98 -18.19
C THR A 8 -12.89 -20.50 -18.63
N LYS A 9 -12.71 -21.82 -18.65
CA LYS A 9 -11.47 -22.48 -19.06
C LYS A 9 -10.97 -22.04 -20.45
N GLN A 10 -11.87 -21.99 -21.43
CA GLN A 10 -11.53 -21.57 -22.79
C GLN A 10 -10.95 -20.15 -22.86
N ALA A 11 -11.54 -19.19 -22.12
CA ALA A 11 -11.02 -17.83 -22.06
C ALA A 11 -9.66 -17.76 -21.34
N GLN A 12 -9.46 -18.58 -20.29
CA GLN A 12 -8.17 -18.67 -19.59
C GLN A 12 -7.07 -19.17 -20.53
N GLU A 13 -7.33 -20.23 -21.29
CA GLU A 13 -6.40 -20.79 -22.28
C GLU A 13 -6.02 -19.75 -23.34
N LYS A 14 -7.02 -19.05 -23.89
CA LYS A 14 -6.81 -17.98 -24.88
C LYS A 14 -5.92 -16.84 -24.34
N ILE A 15 -6.12 -16.43 -23.09
CA ILE A 15 -5.30 -15.39 -22.45
C ILE A 15 -3.86 -15.90 -22.25
N GLN A 16 -3.69 -17.11 -21.74
CA GLN A 16 -2.36 -17.69 -21.51
C GLN A 16 -1.58 -17.85 -22.83
N GLU A 17 -2.23 -18.32 -23.89
CA GLU A 17 -1.63 -18.45 -25.22
C GLU A 17 -1.18 -17.09 -25.75
N ARG A 18 -2.05 -16.07 -25.67
CA ARG A 18 -1.72 -14.70 -26.07
C ARG A 18 -0.50 -14.17 -25.33
N LEU A 19 -0.41 -14.41 -24.01
CA LEU A 19 0.72 -13.96 -23.19
C LEU A 19 2.02 -14.66 -23.61
N ARG A 20 1.99 -15.99 -23.82
CA ARG A 20 3.16 -16.74 -24.29
C ARG A 20 3.68 -16.19 -25.62
N ASN A 21 2.79 -15.90 -26.56
CA ASN A 21 3.17 -15.36 -27.87
C ASN A 21 3.72 -13.94 -27.78
N THR A 22 3.14 -13.10 -26.90
CA THR A 22 3.61 -11.72 -26.69
C THR A 22 5.02 -11.68 -26.11
N TYR A 23 5.32 -12.52 -25.12
CA TYR A 23 6.58 -12.45 -24.39
C TYR A 23 7.70 -13.33 -24.97
N ARG A 24 7.38 -14.40 -25.73
CA ARG A 24 8.36 -15.24 -26.45
C ARG A 24 9.27 -14.44 -27.39
N VAL A 25 8.76 -13.36 -27.97
CA VAL A 25 9.49 -12.54 -28.96
C VAL A 25 10.37 -11.47 -28.28
N SER A 26 10.17 -11.19 -27.00
CA SER A 26 10.71 -10.01 -26.31
C SER A 26 12.10 -10.18 -25.65
N LEU A 27 12.67 -11.37 -25.66
CA LEU A 27 13.95 -11.67 -25.03
C LEU A 27 15.00 -12.00 -26.09
N SER A 28 15.50 -10.94 -26.75
CA SER A 28 16.66 -11.02 -27.63
C SER A 28 17.91 -11.51 -26.87
N PRO A 29 18.80 -12.31 -27.49
CA PRO A 29 20.11 -12.70 -26.96
C PRO A 29 21.02 -11.53 -26.55
N SER A 30 20.70 -10.29 -26.93
CA SER A 30 21.52 -9.09 -26.71
C SER A 30 21.49 -8.49 -25.29
N ARG A 31 20.73 -9.07 -24.35
CA ARG A 31 20.57 -8.51 -22.98
C ARG A 31 21.65 -8.91 -21.98
N GLY A 32 22.65 -9.69 -22.38
CA GLY A 32 23.68 -10.19 -21.49
C GLY A 32 23.18 -11.28 -20.53
N LYS A 33 23.99 -11.64 -19.52
CA LYS A 33 23.65 -12.69 -18.56
C LYS A 33 22.69 -12.17 -17.50
N LEU A 34 21.67 -12.96 -17.18
CA LEU A 34 20.82 -12.71 -16.02
C LEU A 34 21.66 -12.84 -14.74
N VAL A 35 21.69 -11.79 -13.92
CA VAL A 35 22.35 -11.79 -12.62
C VAL A 35 21.31 -12.12 -11.54
N SER A 36 21.64 -13.07 -10.66
CA SER A 36 20.80 -13.41 -9.52
C SER A 36 21.09 -12.47 -8.33
N TYR A 37 20.07 -12.26 -7.51
CA TYR A 37 20.18 -11.56 -6.23
C TYR A 37 19.35 -12.27 -5.18
N THR A 38 19.70 -12.10 -3.91
CA THR A 38 18.96 -12.64 -2.76
C THR A 38 18.40 -11.52 -1.91
N ILE A 39 17.22 -11.74 -1.35
CA ILE A 39 16.58 -10.85 -0.38
C ILE A 39 16.20 -11.69 0.85
N PRO A 40 16.22 -11.13 2.07
CA PRO A 40 15.85 -11.85 3.27
C PRO A 40 14.37 -12.30 3.21
N ALA A 41 14.07 -13.44 3.84
CA ALA A 41 12.69 -13.88 3.99
C ALA A 41 11.92 -12.89 4.87
N LEU A 42 10.87 -12.30 4.32
CA LEU A 42 10.03 -11.35 5.04
C LEU A 42 8.96 -12.07 5.86
N LYS A 43 8.57 -11.44 6.98
CA LYS A 43 7.50 -11.95 7.84
C LYS A 43 6.18 -11.98 7.08
N ASP A 44 5.41 -13.05 7.27
CA ASP A 44 4.07 -13.16 6.70
C ASP A 44 3.15 -12.08 7.30
N PRO A 45 2.52 -11.22 6.46
CA PRO A 45 1.69 -10.14 6.97
C PRO A 45 0.35 -10.62 7.55
N PHE A 46 -0.09 -11.83 7.19
CA PHE A 46 -1.40 -12.38 7.59
C PHE A 46 -1.31 -13.86 8.02
N PRO A 47 -0.62 -14.15 9.14
CA PRO A 47 -0.39 -15.52 9.59
C PRO A 47 -1.67 -16.29 9.93
N GLN A 48 -2.68 -15.64 10.52
CA GLN A 48 -3.94 -16.32 10.89
C GLN A 48 -4.75 -16.66 9.64
N LEU A 49 -4.83 -15.73 8.70
CA LEU A 49 -5.53 -15.88 7.44
C LEU A 49 -4.86 -16.94 6.57
N ARG A 50 -3.52 -16.97 6.48
CA ARG A 50 -2.79 -18.05 5.79
C ARG A 50 -3.16 -19.40 6.38
N LYS A 51 -3.13 -19.53 7.71
CA LYS A 51 -3.47 -20.76 8.41
C LYS A 51 -4.91 -21.19 8.12
N ALA A 52 -5.87 -20.26 8.14
CA ALA A 52 -7.27 -20.50 7.82
C ALA A 52 -7.46 -21.00 6.38
N ILE A 53 -6.87 -20.32 5.40
CA ILE A 53 -6.93 -20.69 3.97
C ILE A 53 -6.40 -22.11 3.75
N LEU A 54 -5.26 -22.45 4.34
CA LEU A 54 -4.63 -23.76 4.19
C LEU A 54 -5.44 -24.85 4.88
N LYS A 55 -5.89 -24.61 6.12
CA LYS A 55 -6.64 -25.59 6.92
C LYS A 55 -7.98 -25.96 6.27
N THR A 56 -8.70 -24.98 5.75
CA THR A 56 -10.03 -25.17 5.14
C THR A 56 -9.98 -25.51 3.66
N ARG A 57 -8.79 -25.48 3.04
CA ARG A 57 -8.61 -25.57 1.59
C ARG A 57 -9.45 -24.55 0.81
N TYR A 58 -9.67 -23.37 1.39
CA TYR A 58 -10.52 -22.32 0.82
C TYR A 58 -10.19 -21.95 -0.63
N TRP A 59 -8.91 -22.03 -0.97
CA TRP A 59 -8.37 -21.77 -2.31
C TRP A 59 -8.95 -22.68 -3.40
N GLU A 60 -9.44 -23.88 -3.05
CA GLU A 60 -10.01 -24.83 -4.01
C GLU A 60 -11.28 -24.29 -4.70
N ARG A 61 -12.02 -23.42 -4.03
CA ARG A 61 -13.21 -22.73 -4.58
C ARG A 61 -12.90 -21.86 -5.80
N PHE A 62 -11.63 -21.57 -6.04
CA PHE A 62 -11.15 -20.68 -7.08
C PHE A 62 -10.39 -21.40 -8.20
N HIS A 63 -10.38 -22.74 -8.25
CA HIS A 63 -9.66 -23.52 -9.26
C HIS A 63 -10.01 -23.18 -10.71
N HIS A 64 -11.24 -22.76 -10.95
CA HIS A 64 -11.72 -22.39 -12.28
C HIS A 64 -11.75 -20.90 -12.52
N ILE A 65 -11.10 -20.10 -11.66
CA ILE A 65 -11.07 -18.64 -11.76
C ILE A 65 -9.64 -18.18 -12.02
N GLY A 66 -9.49 -17.39 -13.09
CA GLY A 66 -8.26 -16.70 -13.45
C GLY A 66 -8.35 -15.21 -13.17
N TYR A 67 -7.23 -14.61 -12.83
CA TYR A 67 -7.03 -13.17 -12.71
C TYR A 67 -6.13 -12.69 -13.83
N TYR A 68 -6.65 -11.82 -14.68
CA TYR A 68 -5.89 -11.14 -15.71
C TYR A 68 -5.64 -9.69 -15.31
N ILE A 69 -4.37 -9.30 -15.24
CA ILE A 69 -3.94 -7.96 -14.83
C ILE A 69 -3.16 -7.33 -15.98
N GLU A 70 -3.55 -6.12 -16.37
CA GLU A 70 -2.93 -5.37 -17.46
C GLU A 70 -2.77 -3.89 -17.08
N THR A 71 -1.59 -3.30 -17.34
CA THR A 71 -1.40 -1.85 -17.22
C THR A 71 -2.17 -1.12 -18.31
N LYS A 72 -2.53 0.17 -18.12
CA LYS A 72 -3.41 0.90 -19.06
C LYS A 72 -2.94 0.83 -20.52
N ASN A 73 -1.63 0.85 -20.74
CA ASN A 73 -1.01 0.81 -22.08
C ASN A 73 -0.50 -0.60 -22.46
N GLY A 74 -0.78 -1.62 -21.67
CA GLY A 74 -0.44 -3.01 -21.99
C GLY A 74 1.04 -3.38 -21.86
N TYR A 75 1.88 -2.53 -21.27
CA TYR A 75 3.31 -2.80 -21.07
C TYR A 75 3.57 -4.00 -20.14
N ILE A 76 2.70 -4.18 -19.14
CA ILE A 76 2.77 -5.30 -18.21
C ILE A 76 1.42 -6.01 -18.28
N ARG A 77 1.47 -7.31 -18.56
CA ARG A 77 0.32 -8.21 -18.60
C ARG A 77 0.68 -9.47 -17.84
N GLN A 78 -0.19 -9.88 -16.91
CA GLN A 78 0.02 -11.06 -16.11
C GLN A 78 -1.29 -11.84 -15.96
N TYR A 79 -1.16 -13.15 -15.84
CA TYR A 79 -2.26 -14.05 -15.56
C TYR A 79 -1.89 -14.89 -14.33
N PHE A 80 -2.82 -14.98 -13.38
CA PHE A 80 -2.69 -15.78 -12.18
C PHE A 80 -3.92 -16.68 -12.02
N LEU A 81 -3.74 -17.87 -11.46
CA LEU A 81 -4.88 -18.60 -10.91
C LEU A 81 -5.32 -17.92 -9.62
N ALA A 82 -6.63 -17.66 -9.49
CA ALA A 82 -7.18 -16.93 -8.35
C ALA A 82 -6.89 -17.64 -7.03
N GLY A 83 -6.95 -18.97 -7.01
CA GLY A 83 -6.60 -19.80 -5.85
C GLY A 83 -5.14 -19.66 -5.39
N GLN A 84 -4.24 -19.21 -6.26
CA GLN A 84 -2.82 -19.00 -5.93
C GLN A 84 -2.48 -17.52 -5.70
N TYR A 85 -3.38 -16.61 -6.07
CA TYR A 85 -3.12 -15.17 -6.05
C TYR A 85 -2.80 -14.63 -4.67
N TYR A 86 -3.42 -15.19 -3.61
CA TYR A 86 -3.17 -14.76 -2.24
C TYR A 86 -1.71 -14.91 -1.82
N VAL A 87 -0.98 -15.92 -2.33
CA VAL A 87 0.44 -16.15 -2.03
C VAL A 87 1.29 -14.99 -2.55
N PHE A 88 1.06 -14.59 -3.80
CA PHE A 88 1.75 -13.46 -4.41
C PHE A 88 1.40 -12.15 -3.71
N ASN A 89 0.13 -11.96 -3.37
CA ASN A 89 -0.33 -10.73 -2.74
C ASN A 89 0.23 -10.58 -1.31
N PHE A 90 0.25 -11.65 -0.51
CA PHE A 90 0.90 -11.65 0.81
C PHE A 90 2.38 -11.29 0.70
N LYS A 91 3.10 -11.85 -0.27
CA LYS A 91 4.49 -11.47 -0.52
C LYS A 91 4.63 -9.99 -0.89
N TYR A 92 3.80 -9.48 -1.81
CA TYR A 92 3.85 -8.07 -2.20
C TYR A 92 3.52 -7.11 -1.07
N ILE A 93 2.62 -7.49 -0.16
CA ILE A 93 2.32 -6.72 1.04
C ILE A 93 3.51 -6.76 1.99
N ALA A 94 4.14 -7.93 2.19
CA ALA A 94 5.35 -8.05 3.01
C ALA A 94 6.49 -7.16 2.47
N ASP A 95 6.76 -7.21 1.15
CA ASP A 95 7.79 -6.39 0.49
C ASP A 95 7.55 -4.89 0.70
N LYS A 96 6.29 -4.44 0.60
CA LYS A 96 5.92 -3.04 0.81
C LYS A 96 5.97 -2.63 2.27
N LEU A 97 5.62 -3.52 3.21
CA LEU A 97 5.77 -3.26 4.64
C LEU A 97 7.23 -3.10 5.01
N TYR A 98 8.12 -3.94 4.47
CA TYR A 98 9.54 -3.79 4.66
C TYR A 98 10.07 -2.47 4.07
N SER A 99 9.63 -2.12 2.85
CA SER A 99 9.96 -0.83 2.23
C SER A 99 9.49 0.36 3.07
N LEU A 100 8.27 0.27 3.63
CA LEU A 100 7.71 1.29 4.51
C LEU A 100 8.56 1.48 5.77
N THR A 101 9.02 0.40 6.41
CA THR A 101 9.95 0.46 7.54
C THR A 101 11.23 1.20 7.18
N LEU A 102 11.84 0.88 6.04
CA LEU A 102 13.04 1.56 5.56
C LEU A 102 12.79 3.06 5.29
N ASN A 103 11.65 3.43 4.71
CA ASN A 103 11.29 4.84 4.51
C ASN A 103 11.16 5.58 5.83
N ILE A 104 10.50 4.98 6.84
CA ILE A 104 10.32 5.60 8.17
C ILE A 104 11.67 5.84 8.84
N GLU A 105 12.54 4.84 8.86
CA GLU A 105 13.88 4.93 9.45
C GLU A 105 14.71 6.05 8.77
N ARG A 106 14.61 6.17 7.45
CA ARG A 106 15.27 7.23 6.68
C ARG A 106 14.69 8.61 6.99
N ILE A 107 13.37 8.76 7.07
CA ILE A 107 12.73 10.02 7.45
C ILE A 107 13.21 10.47 8.83
N GLN A 108 13.18 9.57 9.81
CA GLN A 108 13.64 9.86 11.18
C GLN A 108 15.12 10.27 11.20
N LYS A 109 15.97 9.57 10.44
CA LYS A 109 17.38 9.92 10.30
C LYS A 109 17.56 11.31 9.70
N ILE A 110 16.87 11.63 8.61
CA ILE A 110 16.97 12.94 7.95
C ILE A 110 16.49 14.06 8.87
N ILE A 111 15.40 13.86 9.61
CA ILE A 111 14.91 14.84 10.61
C ILE A 111 15.97 15.09 11.69
N LYS A 112 16.60 14.02 12.20
CA LYS A 112 17.69 14.15 13.17
C LYS A 112 18.89 14.89 12.59
N ASP A 113 19.27 14.59 11.35
CA ASP A 113 20.38 15.26 10.68
C ASP A 113 20.08 16.76 10.47
N ILE A 114 18.84 17.12 10.10
CA ILE A 114 18.36 18.50 10.01
C ILE A 114 18.46 19.21 11.37
N GLN A 115 18.03 18.56 12.45
CA GLN A 115 18.10 19.11 13.80
C GLN A 115 19.54 19.41 14.22
N VAL A 116 20.45 18.45 14.02
CA VAL A 116 21.88 18.61 14.33
C VAL A 116 22.50 19.72 13.49
N TYR A 117 22.15 19.77 12.20
CA TYR A 117 22.68 20.80 11.30
C TYR A 117 22.17 22.19 11.68
N TYR A 118 20.90 22.31 12.08
CA TYR A 118 20.32 23.55 12.60
C TYR A 118 21.11 24.06 13.81
N GLN A 119 21.29 23.22 14.83
CA GLN A 119 22.02 23.61 16.05
C GLN A 119 23.46 24.06 15.76
N LYS A 120 24.11 23.51 14.73
CA LYS A 120 25.50 23.85 14.37
C LYS A 120 25.62 25.11 13.51
N THR A 121 24.64 25.39 12.65
CA THR A 121 24.79 26.37 11.56
C THR A 121 23.77 27.51 11.62
N ARG A 122 22.84 27.46 12.58
CA ARG A 122 21.85 28.50 12.83
C ARG A 122 22.52 29.87 12.97
N LYS A 123 21.99 30.82 12.22
CA LYS A 123 22.30 32.24 12.35
C LYS A 123 21.02 33.05 12.51
N ILE A 124 21.11 34.20 13.16
CA ILE A 124 20.01 35.17 13.22
C ILE A 124 20.20 36.17 12.08
N LEU A 125 19.15 36.35 11.27
CA LEU A 125 19.18 37.31 10.16
C LEU A 125 19.10 38.75 10.72
N PRO A 126 20.05 39.65 10.39
CA PRO A 126 20.13 40.98 11.01
C PRO A 126 18.90 41.85 10.80
N ARG A 127 18.19 41.70 9.67
CA ARG A 127 17.04 42.55 9.30
C ARG A 127 15.71 42.05 9.86
N THR A 128 15.53 40.74 9.98
CA THR A 128 14.25 40.15 10.38
C THR A 128 14.26 39.60 11.80
N GLY A 129 15.45 39.43 12.40
CA GLY A 129 15.61 38.73 13.68
C GLY A 129 15.29 37.24 13.61
N GLN A 130 14.96 36.71 12.42
CA GLN A 130 14.54 35.32 12.25
C GLN A 130 15.74 34.37 12.23
N PRO A 131 15.63 33.19 12.85
CA PRO A 131 16.60 32.11 12.68
C PRO A 131 16.64 31.61 11.24
N SER A 132 17.83 31.27 10.76
CA SER A 132 18.06 30.78 9.39
C SER A 132 19.23 29.81 9.35
N PHE A 133 19.15 28.84 8.43
CA PHE A 133 20.17 27.84 8.12
C PHE A 133 19.92 27.28 6.71
N ASN A 134 20.91 26.65 6.07
CA ASN A 134 20.80 26.15 4.69
C ASN A 134 20.81 24.62 4.65
N ILE A 135 19.73 24.00 4.19
CA ILE A 135 19.53 22.54 4.18
C ILE A 135 18.80 22.04 2.92
N GLY A 136 19.07 22.65 1.76
CA GLY A 136 18.34 22.34 0.52
C GLY A 136 18.24 20.84 0.21
N ASP A 137 19.38 20.14 0.19
CA ASP A 137 19.45 18.72 -0.16
C ASP A 137 18.70 17.84 0.86
N GLN A 138 18.80 18.16 2.14
CA GLN A 138 18.09 17.42 3.21
C GLN A 138 16.57 17.62 3.10
N VAL A 139 16.11 18.81 2.75
CA VAL A 139 14.69 19.08 2.50
C VAL A 139 14.20 18.26 1.31
N TYR A 140 14.93 18.23 0.19
CA TYR A 140 14.53 17.42 -0.97
C TYR A 140 14.55 15.91 -0.68
N ALA A 141 15.57 15.43 0.04
CA ALA A 141 15.63 14.04 0.50
C ALA A 141 14.43 13.70 1.39
N LEU A 142 14.09 14.58 2.33
CA LEU A 142 12.93 14.39 3.22
C LEU A 142 11.61 14.36 2.43
N LYS A 143 11.42 15.28 1.48
CA LYS A 143 10.25 15.29 0.58
C LYS A 143 10.14 13.97 -0.18
N SER A 144 11.24 13.48 -0.74
CA SER A 144 11.28 12.21 -1.49
C SER A 144 10.89 11.03 -0.61
N GLU A 145 11.43 10.94 0.61
CA GLU A 145 11.15 9.83 1.51
C GLU A 145 9.70 9.87 2.05
N ILE A 146 9.14 11.05 2.33
CA ILE A 146 7.72 11.22 2.69
C ILE A 146 6.82 10.81 1.51
N ALA A 147 7.14 11.21 0.27
CA ALA A 147 6.40 10.78 -0.91
C ALA A 147 6.44 9.25 -1.08
N GLY A 148 7.61 8.64 -0.86
CA GLY A 148 7.80 7.19 -0.86
C GLY A 148 6.92 6.49 0.18
N LEU A 149 6.86 7.02 1.40
CA LEU A 149 5.99 6.54 2.47
C LEU A 149 4.50 6.57 2.05
N LEU A 150 4.01 7.71 1.57
CA LEU A 150 2.61 7.86 1.13
C LEU A 150 2.26 6.87 0.02
N PHE A 151 3.18 6.68 -0.94
CA PHE A 151 3.01 5.73 -2.04
C PHE A 151 3.01 4.27 -1.57
N ASN A 152 3.89 3.92 -0.64
CA ASN A 152 3.97 2.56 -0.08
C ASN A 152 2.72 2.21 0.73
N VAL A 153 2.24 3.11 1.60
CA VAL A 153 0.97 2.92 2.33
C VAL A 153 -0.16 2.69 1.35
N ARG A 154 -0.32 3.56 0.35
CA ARG A 154 -1.36 3.40 -0.67
C ARG A 154 -1.27 2.06 -1.39
N SER A 155 -0.05 1.68 -1.78
CA SER A 155 0.21 0.44 -2.50
C SER A 155 -0.08 -0.82 -1.68
N ILE A 156 0.09 -0.78 -0.35
CA ILE A 156 -0.33 -1.85 0.56
C ILE A 156 -1.85 -1.97 0.55
N MET A 157 -2.55 -0.84 0.74
CA MET A 157 -4.01 -0.80 0.79
C MET A 157 -4.63 -1.28 -0.53
N ASP A 158 -4.10 -0.84 -1.67
CA ASP A 158 -4.58 -1.28 -2.98
C ASP A 158 -4.29 -2.76 -3.24
N SER A 159 -3.16 -3.30 -2.77
CA SER A 159 -2.90 -4.74 -2.81
C SER A 159 -3.90 -5.53 -1.97
N ILE A 160 -4.23 -5.05 -0.77
CA ILE A 160 -5.30 -5.62 0.05
C ILE A 160 -6.63 -5.59 -0.70
N ALA A 161 -6.97 -4.48 -1.35
CA ALA A 161 -8.21 -4.36 -2.11
C ALA A 161 -8.34 -5.41 -3.21
N THR A 162 -7.25 -5.70 -3.93
CA THR A 162 -7.25 -6.74 -4.97
C THR A 162 -7.44 -8.16 -4.43
N MET A 163 -7.20 -8.39 -3.13
CA MET A 163 -7.46 -9.68 -2.49
C MET A 163 -8.92 -9.87 -2.11
N LEU A 164 -9.70 -8.80 -1.96
CA LEU A 164 -11.04 -8.89 -1.39
C LEU A 164 -11.98 -9.77 -2.21
N HIS A 165 -11.79 -9.87 -3.53
CA HIS A 165 -12.53 -10.84 -4.33
C HIS A 165 -12.29 -12.28 -3.84
N PHE A 166 -11.03 -12.63 -3.60
CA PHE A 166 -10.68 -13.93 -3.05
C PHE A 166 -11.28 -14.11 -1.65
N LEU A 167 -11.15 -13.11 -0.77
CA LEU A 167 -11.53 -13.23 0.63
C LEU A 167 -13.05 -13.22 0.89
N TYR A 168 -13.83 -12.59 0.01
CA TYR A 168 -15.30 -12.61 0.11
C TYR A 168 -15.95 -13.76 -0.67
N GLY A 169 -15.19 -14.50 -1.48
CA GLY A 169 -15.68 -15.66 -2.23
C GLY A 169 -15.83 -15.44 -3.74
N PRO A 170 -16.01 -16.52 -4.53
CA PRO A 170 -15.94 -16.51 -5.99
C PRO A 170 -17.08 -15.76 -6.71
N SER A 171 -18.17 -15.45 -6.00
CA SER A 171 -19.28 -14.64 -6.49
C SER A 171 -19.09 -13.14 -6.22
N SER A 172 -18.10 -12.78 -5.40
CA SER A 172 -17.86 -11.40 -5.04
C SER A 172 -17.39 -10.57 -6.25
N ARG A 173 -17.38 -9.25 -6.07
CA ARG A 173 -16.82 -8.34 -7.06
C ARG A 173 -15.35 -8.10 -6.82
N GLN A 174 -14.68 -7.64 -7.87
CA GLN A 174 -13.32 -7.15 -7.80
C GLN A 174 -13.27 -5.67 -7.39
N PHE A 175 -12.21 -5.33 -6.64
CA PHE A 175 -11.79 -3.96 -6.38
C PHE A 175 -10.37 -3.74 -6.90
N CYS A 176 -10.17 -2.64 -7.64
CA CYS A 176 -8.87 -2.25 -8.18
C CYS A 176 -8.10 -1.30 -7.24
N SER A 177 -8.79 -0.75 -6.24
CA SER A 177 -8.21 0.16 -5.27
C SER A 177 -8.96 0.10 -3.94
N PHE A 178 -8.29 0.45 -2.86
CA PHE A 178 -8.89 0.45 -1.53
C PHE A 178 -9.95 1.56 -1.39
N SER A 179 -9.78 2.68 -2.09
CA SER A 179 -10.81 3.72 -2.13
C SER A 179 -12.09 3.25 -2.82
N ASP A 180 -11.99 2.45 -3.89
CA ASP A 180 -13.18 1.89 -4.55
C ASP A 180 -13.89 0.91 -3.62
N TYR A 181 -13.12 0.14 -2.86
CA TYR A 181 -13.65 -0.76 -1.85
C TYR A 181 -14.36 -0.01 -0.72
N ILE A 182 -13.73 1.01 -0.12
CA ILE A 182 -14.37 1.84 0.93
C ILE A 182 -15.68 2.43 0.42
N LYS A 183 -15.67 3.04 -0.77
CA LYS A 183 -16.88 3.61 -1.38
C LYS A 183 -17.98 2.57 -1.56
N TYR A 184 -17.61 1.32 -1.84
CA TYR A 184 -18.56 0.23 -1.98
C TYR A 184 -19.11 -0.26 -0.64
N ILE A 185 -18.25 -0.54 0.34
CA ILE A 185 -18.65 -1.13 1.62
C ILE A 185 -19.32 -0.12 2.56
N CYS A 186 -18.99 1.16 2.43
CA CYS A 186 -19.58 2.22 3.24
C CYS A 186 -20.89 2.77 2.67
N LYS A 187 -21.46 2.18 1.61
CA LYS A 187 -22.79 2.58 1.08
C LYS A 187 -23.86 2.47 2.16
N ASP A 188 -24.87 3.33 2.08
CA ASP A 188 -26.02 3.29 2.99
C ASP A 188 -26.92 2.08 2.74
N LYS A 189 -27.07 1.69 1.47
CA LYS A 189 -27.87 0.53 1.06
C LYS A 189 -27.13 -0.30 0.01
N HIS A 190 -27.04 -1.59 0.27
CA HIS A 190 -26.59 -2.59 -0.67
C HIS A 190 -27.77 -3.17 -1.45
N ARG A 191 -27.58 -3.44 -2.74
CA ARG A 191 -28.58 -4.14 -3.55
C ARG A 191 -28.64 -5.62 -3.17
N SER A 192 -29.74 -6.31 -3.51
CA SER A 192 -29.82 -7.76 -3.32
C SER A 192 -28.64 -8.47 -3.99
N GLY A 193 -27.96 -9.34 -3.25
CA GLY A 193 -26.76 -10.07 -3.70
C GLY A 193 -25.44 -9.29 -3.62
N GLU A 194 -25.45 -8.01 -3.25
CA GLU A 194 -24.24 -7.27 -2.91
C GLU A 194 -23.74 -7.68 -1.52
N ILE A 195 -22.42 -7.81 -1.37
CA ILE A 195 -21.79 -8.03 -0.07
C ILE A 195 -22.01 -6.81 0.81
N SER A 196 -22.70 -7.02 1.94
CA SER A 196 -22.73 -6.12 3.09
C SER A 196 -21.80 -6.65 4.17
N ASP A 197 -20.98 -5.79 4.74
CA ASP A 197 -20.02 -6.13 5.80
C ASP A 197 -20.00 -5.02 6.85
N ASP A 198 -20.94 -5.11 7.78
CA ASP A 198 -21.13 -4.09 8.82
C ASP A 198 -19.92 -3.99 9.75
N THR A 199 -19.28 -5.12 10.06
CA THR A 199 -18.07 -5.16 10.90
C THR A 199 -16.94 -4.37 10.24
N MET A 200 -16.67 -4.61 8.96
CA MET A 200 -15.67 -3.85 8.21
C MET A 200 -16.06 -2.38 8.07
N LYS A 201 -17.33 -2.09 7.77
CA LYS A 201 -17.83 -0.71 7.64
C LYS A 201 -17.64 0.08 8.94
N GLN A 202 -17.96 -0.52 10.08
CA GLN A 202 -17.75 0.07 11.40
C GLN A 202 -16.26 0.27 11.69
N TYR A 203 -15.43 -0.74 11.38
CA TYR A 203 -13.99 -0.63 11.58
C TYR A 203 -13.40 0.54 10.76
N ILE A 204 -13.72 0.63 9.47
CA ILE A 204 -13.28 1.73 8.59
C ILE A 204 -13.70 3.09 9.18
N LYS A 205 -14.95 3.21 9.62
CA LYS A 205 -15.48 4.47 10.16
C LYS A 205 -14.77 4.90 11.45
N ASN A 206 -14.46 3.96 12.33
CA ASN A 206 -13.99 4.26 13.68
C ASN A 206 -12.45 4.27 13.82
N HIS A 207 -11.73 3.56 12.94
CA HIS A 207 -10.29 3.30 13.13
C HIS A 207 -9.41 3.74 11.95
N MET A 208 -9.98 4.17 10.82
CA MET A 208 -9.20 4.47 9.61
C MET A 208 -9.08 5.96 9.26
N GLU A 209 -9.24 6.86 10.22
CA GLU A 209 -9.00 8.31 10.01
C GLU A 209 -7.62 8.59 9.41
N TRP A 210 -6.59 7.90 9.91
CA TRP A 210 -5.21 7.99 9.40
C TRP A 210 -5.11 7.73 7.89
N PHE A 211 -5.92 6.81 7.35
CA PHE A 211 -5.91 6.48 5.92
C PHE A 211 -6.49 7.62 5.09
N PHE A 212 -7.56 8.26 5.59
CA PHE A 212 -8.15 9.42 4.93
C PHE A 212 -7.18 10.61 4.90
N ILE A 213 -6.48 10.87 6.01
CA ILE A 213 -5.42 11.89 6.06
C ILE A 213 -4.32 11.59 5.03
N VAL A 214 -3.80 10.36 4.98
CA VAL A 214 -2.78 9.95 4.00
C VAL A 214 -3.26 10.13 2.57
N ARG A 215 -4.50 9.72 2.27
CA ARG A 215 -5.10 9.86 0.95
C ARG A 215 -5.16 11.34 0.55
N ASP A 216 -5.64 12.20 1.45
CA ASP A 216 -5.85 13.61 1.13
C ASP A 216 -4.51 14.35 0.94
N ILE A 217 -3.49 14.06 1.77
CA ILE A 217 -2.13 14.58 1.57
C ILE A 217 -1.57 14.12 0.21
N ARG A 218 -1.70 12.83 -0.11
CA ARG A 218 -1.17 12.27 -1.36
C ARG A 218 -1.89 12.82 -2.59
N ASP A 219 -3.21 12.98 -2.54
CA ASP A 219 -3.99 13.55 -3.64
C ASP A 219 -3.63 15.02 -3.83
N TYR A 220 -3.46 15.80 -2.76
CA TYR A 220 -2.92 17.17 -2.83
C TYR A 220 -1.55 17.19 -3.51
N VAL A 221 -0.61 16.33 -3.08
CA VAL A 221 0.74 16.25 -3.65
C VAL A 221 0.73 15.83 -5.13
N THR A 222 -0.24 15.01 -5.52
CA THR A 222 -0.35 14.54 -6.91
C THR A 222 -0.93 15.63 -7.83
N HIS A 223 -1.82 16.47 -7.33
CA HIS A 223 -2.64 17.36 -8.16
C HIS A 223 -2.31 18.84 -8.05
N VAL A 224 -1.80 19.31 -6.91
CA VAL A 224 -1.65 20.74 -6.62
C VAL A 224 -0.20 21.17 -6.52
N GLY A 225 0.67 20.39 -5.87
CA GLY A 225 2.06 20.81 -5.68
C GLY A 225 2.97 19.79 -5.04
N SER A 226 4.22 20.18 -4.79
CA SER A 226 5.16 19.34 -4.03
C SER A 226 4.76 19.26 -2.55
N ILE A 227 5.31 18.29 -1.81
CA ILE A 227 5.25 18.28 -0.35
C ILE A 227 5.92 19.57 0.13
N ASP A 228 5.15 20.44 0.78
CA ASP A 228 5.68 21.65 1.41
C ASP A 228 6.10 21.32 2.84
N ILE A 229 7.31 21.75 3.20
CA ILE A 229 7.94 21.44 4.48
C ILE A 229 8.35 22.74 5.14
N SER A 230 7.77 22.96 6.31
CA SER A 230 8.09 24.08 7.19
C SER A 230 8.78 23.58 8.46
N PHE A 231 9.67 24.40 9.00
CA PHE A 231 10.36 24.13 10.26
C PHE A 231 9.96 25.19 11.27
N TYR A 232 9.49 24.75 12.43
CA TYR A 232 9.13 25.63 13.55
C TYR A 232 10.06 25.37 14.72
N GLU A 233 10.74 26.41 15.20
CA GLU A 233 11.53 26.33 16.41
C GLU A 233 10.61 26.30 17.64
N ARG A 234 10.75 25.26 18.46
CA ARG A 234 10.27 25.17 19.84
C ARG A 234 11.49 25.22 20.77
N GLY A 235 11.27 25.46 22.06
CA GLY A 235 12.33 25.71 23.07
C GLY A 235 13.62 24.89 22.92
N ASP A 236 14.73 25.44 23.39
CA ASP A 236 16.07 24.85 23.27
C ASP A 236 16.53 24.60 21.82
N HIS A 237 16.14 25.49 20.90
CA HIS A 237 16.49 25.42 19.48
C HIS A 237 16.07 24.09 18.81
N TYR A 238 14.96 23.51 19.27
CA TYR A 238 14.42 22.28 18.71
C TYR A 238 13.51 22.57 17.52
N LEU A 239 13.79 21.99 16.36
CA LEU A 239 12.95 22.13 15.17
C LEU A 239 11.89 21.05 15.12
N VAL A 240 10.66 21.50 14.95
CA VAL A 240 9.53 20.66 14.58
C VAL A 240 9.31 20.76 13.08
N THR A 241 9.28 19.62 12.41
CA THR A 241 9.04 19.53 10.97
C THR A 241 7.56 19.35 10.69
N ILE A 242 6.99 20.22 9.84
CA ILE A 242 5.56 20.27 9.55
C ILE A 242 5.33 20.20 8.03
N ILE A 243 4.37 19.38 7.60
CA ILE A 243 3.88 19.28 6.24
C ILE A 243 2.67 20.21 6.07
N GLN A 244 2.69 21.06 5.05
CA GLN A 244 1.59 21.98 4.68
C GLN A 244 1.08 22.83 5.86
N ASP A 245 1.97 23.22 6.79
CA ASP A 245 1.66 23.93 8.05
C ASP A 245 0.54 23.30 8.90
N ARG A 246 0.28 22.00 8.71
CA ARG A 246 -0.83 21.28 9.35
C ARG A 246 -0.41 19.99 10.04
N PHE A 247 0.49 19.23 9.43
CA PHE A 247 0.81 17.89 9.89
C PHE A 247 2.25 17.81 10.40
N GLU A 248 2.41 17.70 11.71
CA GLU A 248 3.72 17.40 12.32
C GLU A 248 4.18 16.01 11.86
N VAL A 249 5.36 15.94 11.22
CA VAL A 249 5.80 14.73 10.52
C VAL A 249 5.85 13.53 11.44
N GLU A 250 6.45 13.66 12.63
CA GLU A 250 6.59 12.55 13.58
C GLU A 250 5.23 12.01 14.05
N LYS A 251 4.26 12.90 14.33
CA LYS A 251 2.89 12.50 14.71
C LYS A 251 2.18 11.80 13.56
N LEU A 252 2.33 12.30 12.33
CA LEU A 252 1.76 11.68 11.15
C LEU A 252 2.34 10.27 10.94
N LEU A 253 3.66 10.10 11.03
CA LEU A 253 4.31 8.79 10.92
C LEU A 253 3.78 7.80 11.97
N ASN A 254 3.71 8.23 13.24
CA ASN A 254 3.21 7.37 14.31
C ASN A 254 1.74 6.96 14.08
N SER A 255 0.88 7.91 13.67
CA SER A 255 -0.52 7.63 13.34
C SER A 255 -0.65 6.60 12.22
N ILE A 256 0.15 6.73 11.15
CA ILE A 256 0.17 5.80 10.02
C ILE A 256 0.65 4.41 10.45
N ILE A 257 1.75 4.33 11.20
CA ILE A 257 2.34 3.04 11.63
C ILE A 257 1.35 2.28 12.52
N LEU A 258 0.82 2.95 13.54
CA LEU A 258 -0.12 2.35 14.48
C LEU A 258 -1.41 1.97 13.77
N GLY A 259 -1.97 2.87 12.97
CA GLY A 259 -3.19 2.64 12.22
C GLY A 259 -3.09 1.50 11.20
N LEU A 260 -1.99 1.44 10.45
CA LEU A 260 -1.76 0.36 9.48
C LEU A 260 -1.56 -0.98 10.18
N ARG A 261 -0.77 -1.01 11.27
CA ARG A 261 -0.55 -2.23 12.05
C ARG A 261 -1.86 -2.75 12.65
N ASP A 262 -2.66 -1.87 13.23
CA ASP A 262 -3.97 -2.21 13.79
C ASP A 262 -4.89 -2.76 12.69
N PHE A 263 -4.95 -2.09 11.53
CA PHE A 263 -5.75 -2.55 10.39
C PHE A 263 -5.31 -3.93 9.89
N LEU A 264 -4.00 -4.18 9.75
CA LEU A 264 -3.51 -5.49 9.31
C LEU A 264 -3.87 -6.60 10.30
N ASN A 265 -3.78 -6.33 11.61
CA ASN A 265 -4.17 -7.28 12.64
C ASN A 265 -5.68 -7.55 12.61
N PHE A 266 -6.50 -6.50 12.51
CA PHE A 266 -7.94 -6.63 12.35
C PHE A 266 -8.28 -7.45 11.11
N PHE A 267 -7.68 -7.11 9.96
CA PHE A 267 -7.89 -7.75 8.68
C PHE A 267 -7.53 -9.24 8.70
N ASP A 268 -6.37 -9.58 9.28
CA ASP A 268 -5.90 -10.96 9.43
C ASP A 268 -6.92 -11.80 10.19
N ASN A 269 -7.31 -11.33 11.38
CA ASN A 269 -8.23 -12.05 12.26
C ASN A 269 -9.64 -12.12 11.68
N TYR A 270 -10.14 -11.01 11.14
CA TYR A 270 -11.49 -10.91 10.61
C TYR A 270 -11.70 -11.89 9.45
N PHE A 271 -10.83 -11.87 8.45
CA PHE A 271 -10.96 -12.78 7.30
C PHE A 271 -10.58 -14.22 7.63
N ALA A 272 -9.65 -14.47 8.56
CA ALA A 272 -9.37 -15.82 9.04
C ALA A 272 -10.64 -16.45 9.64
N ASN A 273 -11.31 -15.74 10.54
CA ASN A 273 -12.55 -16.20 11.17
C ASN A 273 -13.67 -16.36 10.14
N ARG A 274 -13.80 -15.43 9.20
CA ARG A 274 -14.77 -15.54 8.12
C ARG A 274 -14.59 -16.83 7.32
N ILE A 275 -13.36 -17.13 6.89
CA ILE A 275 -13.03 -18.33 6.12
C ILE A 275 -13.29 -19.61 6.94
N ILE A 276 -12.97 -19.60 8.23
CA ILE A 276 -13.21 -20.75 9.12
C ILE A 276 -14.71 -21.02 9.33
N ASN A 277 -15.51 -19.96 9.44
CA ASN A 277 -16.94 -20.06 9.74
C ASN A 277 -17.82 -20.19 8.48
N GLU A 278 -17.28 -19.96 7.29
CA GLU A 278 -17.97 -20.24 6.04
C GLU A 278 -18.10 -21.77 5.93
N LYS A 279 -19.33 -22.29 6.13
CA LYS A 279 -19.62 -23.73 5.99
C LYS A 279 -19.19 -24.17 4.59
N THR A 280 -18.12 -24.98 4.52
CA THR A 280 -17.72 -25.74 3.33
C THR A 280 -18.81 -26.71 2.92
#